data_AF-A0A511XNG7-F1
#
_entry.id   AF-A0A511XNG7-F1
#
_cell.length_a   1.000
_cell.length_b   1.000
_cell.length_c   1.000
_cell.angle_alpha   90.00
_cell.angle_beta   90.00
_cell.angle_gamma   90.00
#
_symmetry.space_group_name_H-M   'P 1'
#
loop_
_entity.id
_entity.type
_entity.pdbx_description
1 polymer ?
#
loop_
_entity_poly.entity_id
_entity_poly.type
_entity_poly.pdbx_seq_one_letter_code
_entity_poly.pdbx_strand_id
1 'polypeptide(L)'
;MKARAFWLPLVGLSVFLVLNVADIAVADDDDPPVSVLGAEATVTVSPEAVTKSGIASARPSIVPWRKLVPAYGYVLNATQLITLVSDYADMKARLESMQAQQTLARAKLDRDKGLYRDRQNISQEQFQETTARFQSNSAMVKAEQVRVNNALNIIRQQFGSVISDATEKNTIFITQLLQQQVVLVKVTLPPDTDLPTPPSQADVTDYGNTGGHGTMLHYLSPVTMTDPAIQGRSFFYFASAESQLVAGMNVSVLLPTEEERPGIRIPASAIIWLQGKSWIYRDNGHGKFTRLPLTTDVPDREGGYLIQDTPGQITHETQIVVERTQLLLSEEFRAQLESGDDDD
;
A
#
# COMPACT_ATOMS: atom_id res chain seq x y z
N MET A 1 -57.19 36.19 -37.98
CA MET A 1 -56.49 36.37 -36.68
C MET A 1 -55.04 36.68 -36.97
N LYS A 2 -54.51 37.72 -36.32
CA LYS A 2 -53.32 38.48 -36.70
C LYS A 2 -52.02 37.69 -36.52
N ALA A 3 -51.19 37.66 -37.57
CA ALA A 3 -49.80 37.22 -37.51
C ALA A 3 -48.98 38.22 -36.69
N ARG A 4 -48.26 37.73 -35.67
CA ARG A 4 -47.30 38.51 -34.89
C ARG A 4 -45.90 38.23 -35.43
N ALA A 5 -45.31 39.24 -36.05
CA ALA A 5 -43.89 39.29 -36.36
C ALA A 5 -43.10 39.37 -35.05
N PHE A 6 -42.17 38.42 -34.85
CA PHE A 6 -41.21 38.46 -33.77
C PHE A 6 -39.88 38.95 -34.35
N TRP A 7 -39.43 40.10 -33.86
CA TRP A 7 -38.18 40.75 -34.22
C TRP A 7 -37.05 40.08 -33.41
N LEU A 8 -36.09 39.43 -34.07
CA LEU A 8 -34.84 39.00 -33.44
C LEU A 8 -33.88 40.19 -33.36
N PRO A 9 -33.31 40.54 -32.21
CA PRO A 9 -32.10 41.36 -32.19
C PRO A 9 -30.89 40.48 -32.48
N LEU A 10 -30.14 40.85 -33.50
CA LEU A 10 -28.79 40.37 -33.78
C LEU A 10 -27.90 40.81 -32.59
N VAL A 11 -27.54 39.88 -31.70
CA VAL A 11 -26.46 40.13 -30.73
C VAL A 11 -25.16 39.71 -31.41
N GLY A 12 -24.40 40.71 -31.85
CA GLY A 12 -23.03 40.51 -32.33
C GLY A 12 -22.17 39.96 -31.21
N LEU A 13 -21.74 38.71 -31.36
CA LEU A 13 -20.76 38.09 -30.49
C LEU A 13 -19.38 38.64 -30.90
N SER A 14 -18.95 39.71 -30.24
CA SER A 14 -17.56 40.18 -30.33
C SER A 14 -16.65 39.15 -29.68
N VAL A 15 -16.01 38.32 -30.50
CA VAL A 15 -14.90 37.45 -30.09
C VAL A 15 -13.71 38.37 -29.80
N PHE A 16 -13.48 38.66 -28.53
CA PHE A 16 -12.19 39.21 -28.08
C PHE A 16 -11.17 38.06 -28.09
N LEU A 17 -10.49 37.93 -29.23
CA LEU A 17 -9.25 37.15 -29.33
C LEU A 17 -8.17 37.90 -28.53
N VAL A 18 -8.04 37.58 -27.25
CA VAL A 18 -6.85 37.99 -26.48
C VAL A 18 -5.70 37.12 -26.97
N LEU A 19 -4.95 37.62 -27.96
CA LEU A 19 -3.59 37.15 -28.19
C LEU A 19 -2.80 37.46 -26.92
N ASN A 20 -2.56 36.45 -26.09
CA ASN A 20 -1.42 36.47 -25.19
C ASN A 20 -0.18 36.38 -26.07
N VAL A 21 0.34 37.54 -26.47
CA VAL A 21 1.71 37.64 -26.94
C VAL A 21 2.55 37.32 -25.72
N ALA A 22 3.13 36.12 -25.70
CA ALA A 22 4.25 35.85 -24.82
C ALA A 22 5.35 36.83 -25.22
N ASP A 23 5.60 37.84 -24.40
CA ASP A 23 6.81 38.64 -24.49
C ASP A 23 8.00 37.69 -24.37
N ILE A 24 8.66 37.43 -25.51
CA ILE A 24 9.97 36.80 -25.55
C ILE A 24 10.95 37.89 -25.11
N ALA A 25 11.10 38.04 -23.80
CA ALA A 25 12.12 38.90 -23.21
C ALA A 25 13.47 38.19 -23.32
N VAL A 26 14.33 38.70 -24.20
CA VAL A 26 15.77 38.42 -24.17
C VAL A 26 16.30 38.95 -22.83
N ALA A 27 17.12 38.17 -22.12
CA ALA A 27 17.77 38.65 -20.90
C ALA A 27 18.61 39.89 -21.24
N ASP A 28 18.23 41.03 -20.68
CA ASP A 28 19.01 42.27 -20.73
C ASP A 28 20.09 42.18 -19.64
N ASP A 29 21.26 42.78 -19.88
CA ASP A 29 22.42 42.73 -18.96
C ASP A 29 22.16 43.50 -17.64
N ASP A 30 20.98 44.14 -17.54
CA ASP A 30 20.51 44.96 -16.42
C ASP A 30 19.48 44.24 -15.50
N ASP A 31 19.16 42.96 -15.74
CA ASP A 31 18.30 42.21 -14.82
C ASP A 31 19.06 41.94 -13.49
N PRO A 32 18.47 42.20 -12.31
CA PRO A 32 19.14 41.95 -11.05
C PRO A 32 19.49 40.45 -10.90
N PRO A 33 20.66 40.11 -10.33
CA PRO A 33 21.16 38.73 -10.26
C PRO A 33 20.20 37.79 -9.51
N VAL A 34 19.44 38.33 -8.56
CA VAL A 34 18.29 37.66 -7.93
C VAL A 34 17.12 38.62 -7.84
N SER A 35 15.93 38.11 -8.13
CA SER A 35 14.67 38.79 -7.85
C SER A 35 13.79 37.87 -7.00
N VAL A 36 13.34 38.35 -5.84
CA VAL A 36 12.47 37.61 -4.92
C VAL A 36 11.06 38.18 -5.02
N LEU A 37 10.12 37.35 -5.48
CA LEU A 37 8.69 37.69 -5.52
C LEU A 37 7.96 36.76 -4.54
N GLY A 38 7.79 37.22 -3.30
CA GLY A 38 7.20 36.42 -2.23
C GLY A 38 8.11 35.27 -1.78
N ALA A 39 7.64 34.03 -1.90
CA ALA A 39 8.40 32.82 -1.56
C ALA A 39 9.18 32.22 -2.74
N GLU A 40 8.97 32.74 -3.95
CA GLU A 40 9.64 32.29 -5.18
C GLU A 40 10.83 33.22 -5.45
N ALA A 41 12.03 32.64 -5.40
CA ALA A 41 13.26 33.34 -5.74
C ALA A 41 13.64 32.99 -7.18
N THR A 42 13.86 33.98 -8.02
CA THR A 42 14.41 33.79 -9.37
C THR A 42 15.86 34.20 -9.37
N VAL A 43 16.73 33.26 -9.74
CA VAL A 43 18.17 33.47 -9.91
C VAL A 43 18.45 33.60 -11.40
N THR A 44 19.16 34.66 -11.77
CA THR A 44 19.63 34.87 -13.15
C THR A 44 21.11 34.54 -13.21
N VAL A 45 21.47 33.57 -14.05
CA VAL A 45 22.87 33.14 -14.26
C VAL A 45 23.17 33.27 -15.75
N SER A 46 24.33 33.83 -16.11
CA SER A 46 24.68 33.97 -17.52
C SER A 46 24.74 32.61 -18.24
N PRO A 47 24.32 32.51 -19.52
CA PRO A 47 24.33 31.23 -20.25
C PRO A 47 25.71 30.55 -20.32
N GLU A 48 26.78 31.34 -20.36
CA GLU A 48 28.15 30.81 -20.28
C GLU A 48 28.46 30.17 -18.93
N ALA A 49 28.01 30.80 -17.83
CA ALA A 49 28.20 30.27 -16.48
C ALA A 49 27.38 29.00 -16.25
N VAL A 50 26.16 28.90 -16.80
CA VAL A 50 25.36 27.66 -16.80
C VAL A 50 26.12 26.52 -17.48
N THR A 51 26.69 26.77 -18.67
CA THR A 51 27.42 25.77 -19.44
C THR A 51 28.72 25.34 -18.74
N LYS A 52 29.49 26.30 -18.18
CA LYS A 52 30.76 26.02 -17.50
C LYS A 52 30.57 25.33 -16.14
N SER A 53 29.44 25.54 -15.48
CA SER A 53 29.14 24.95 -14.16
C SER A 53 28.53 23.55 -14.22
N GLY A 54 28.06 23.12 -15.39
CA GLY A 54 27.41 21.82 -15.56
C GLY A 54 26.03 21.76 -14.91
N ILE A 55 25.31 22.88 -14.85
CA ILE A 55 23.89 22.87 -14.49
C ILE A 55 23.13 22.19 -15.63
N ALA A 56 22.38 21.15 -15.30
CA ALA A 56 21.59 20.40 -16.28
C ALA A 56 20.11 20.37 -15.88
N SER A 57 19.26 20.62 -16.86
CA SER A 57 17.81 20.60 -16.73
C SER A 57 17.21 19.44 -17.53
N ALA A 58 16.17 18.82 -17.00
CA ALA A 58 15.44 17.75 -17.65
C ALA A 58 13.94 17.91 -17.44
N ARG A 59 13.14 17.33 -18.35
CA ARG A 59 11.69 17.20 -18.13
C ARG A 59 11.42 15.99 -17.22
N PRO A 60 10.58 16.13 -16.19
CA PRO A 60 10.26 15.01 -15.32
C PRO A 60 9.42 13.97 -16.06
N SER A 61 9.63 12.70 -15.73
CA SER A 61 8.89 11.60 -16.34
C SER A 61 7.48 11.49 -15.79
N ILE A 62 6.50 11.22 -16.66
CA ILE A 62 5.13 10.89 -16.25
C ILE A 62 5.12 9.48 -15.66
N VAL A 63 4.51 9.34 -14.48
CA VAL A 63 4.30 8.07 -13.81
C VAL A 63 2.89 8.00 -13.21
N PRO A 64 2.35 6.79 -12.97
CA PRO A 64 1.17 6.61 -12.14
C PRO A 64 1.35 7.26 -10.77
N TRP A 65 0.40 8.11 -10.39
CA TRP A 65 0.33 8.71 -9.06
C TRP A 65 -0.95 8.29 -8.36
N ARG A 66 -0.81 7.96 -7.09
CA ARG A 66 -1.93 7.62 -6.20
C ARG A 66 -1.72 8.39 -4.90
N LYS A 67 -2.82 8.86 -4.30
CA LYS A 67 -2.76 9.43 -2.97
C LYS A 67 -2.40 8.32 -1.98
N LEU A 68 -1.52 8.63 -1.02
CA LEU A 68 -1.19 7.71 0.07
C LEU A 68 -1.97 8.10 1.32
N VAL A 69 -2.57 7.10 1.97
CA VAL A 69 -3.31 7.23 3.22
C VAL A 69 -2.44 6.68 4.36
N PRO A 70 -2.03 7.51 5.33
CA PRO A 70 -1.24 7.04 6.45
C PRO A 70 -2.08 6.19 7.42
N ALA A 71 -1.47 5.14 7.95
CA ALA A 71 -2.07 4.20 8.88
C ALA A 71 -1.04 3.64 9.87
N TYR A 72 -1.55 2.98 10.90
CA TYR A 72 -0.75 2.36 11.95
C TYR A 72 -0.68 0.86 11.74
N GLY A 73 0.51 0.29 11.66
CA GLY A 73 0.76 -1.14 11.59
C GLY A 73 1.21 -1.70 12.92
N TYR A 74 0.72 -2.88 13.28
CA TYR A 74 1.21 -3.69 14.40
C TYR A 74 1.56 -5.09 13.90
N VAL A 75 2.83 -5.48 14.05
CA VAL A 75 3.30 -6.81 13.64
C VAL A 75 2.86 -7.83 14.68
N LEU A 76 2.01 -8.76 14.30
CA LEU A 76 1.38 -9.71 15.21
C LEU A 76 2.34 -10.84 15.57
N ASN A 77 2.23 -11.30 16.82
CA ASN A 77 2.77 -12.60 17.20
C ASN A 77 1.83 -13.69 16.65
N ALA A 78 2.31 -14.43 15.64
CA ALA A 78 1.54 -15.47 14.98
C ALA A 78 1.43 -16.79 15.77
N THR A 79 2.07 -16.92 16.94
CA THR A 79 2.09 -18.19 17.71
C THR A 79 0.69 -18.75 17.95
N GLN A 80 -0.27 -17.92 18.35
CA GLN A 80 -1.65 -18.38 18.57
C GLN A 80 -2.28 -18.95 17.29
N LEU A 81 -2.11 -18.27 16.15
CA LEU A 81 -2.63 -18.75 14.88
C LEU A 81 -1.93 -20.04 14.44
N ILE A 82 -0.61 -20.11 14.58
CA ILE A 82 0.19 -21.31 14.29
C ILE A 82 -0.30 -22.49 15.12
N THR A 83 -0.49 -22.32 16.44
CA THR A 83 -1.02 -23.38 17.31
C THR A 83 -2.40 -23.85 16.85
N LEU A 84 -3.33 -22.95 16.55
CA LEU A 84 -4.67 -23.32 16.08
C LEU A 84 -4.65 -24.09 14.75
N VAL A 85 -3.78 -23.67 13.82
CA VAL A 85 -3.59 -24.34 12.53
C VAL A 85 -3.01 -25.74 12.72
N SER A 86 -1.99 -25.88 13.58
CA SER A 86 -1.39 -27.18 13.91
C SER A 86 -2.39 -28.10 14.60
N ASP A 87 -3.15 -27.60 15.58
CA ASP A 87 -4.18 -28.36 16.28
C ASP A 87 -5.28 -28.85 15.32
N TYR A 88 -5.71 -28.00 14.37
CA TYR A 88 -6.65 -28.39 13.32
C TYR A 88 -6.09 -29.53 12.45
N ALA A 89 -4.84 -29.43 12.01
CA ALA A 89 -4.19 -30.45 11.20
C ALA A 89 -4.12 -31.79 11.94
N ASP A 90 -3.76 -31.78 13.23
CA ASP A 90 -3.72 -32.98 14.06
C ASP A 90 -5.10 -33.61 14.27
N MET A 91 -6.14 -32.79 14.53
CA MET A 91 -7.52 -33.29 14.65
C MET A 91 -8.02 -33.89 13.34
N LYS A 92 -7.67 -33.28 12.19
CA LYS A 92 -8.01 -33.81 10.86
C LYS A 92 -7.36 -35.16 10.61
N ALA A 93 -6.07 -35.31 10.92
CA ALA A 93 -5.37 -36.60 10.80
C ALA A 93 -5.95 -37.67 11.75
N ARG A 94 -6.32 -37.29 12.98
CA ARG A 94 -7.01 -38.18 13.94
C ARG A 94 -8.38 -38.61 13.41
N LEU A 95 -9.16 -37.70 12.84
CA LEU A 95 -10.46 -38.00 12.23
C LEU A 95 -10.32 -39.02 11.09
N GLU A 96 -9.36 -38.83 10.19
CA GLU A 96 -9.08 -39.76 9.08
C GLU A 96 -8.74 -41.17 9.60
N SER A 97 -7.91 -41.26 10.64
CA SER A 97 -7.59 -42.54 11.31
C SER A 97 -8.82 -43.20 11.94
N MET A 98 -9.67 -42.43 12.64
CA MET A 98 -10.91 -42.95 13.23
C MET A 98 -11.92 -43.41 12.16
N GLN A 99 -11.99 -42.70 11.03
CA GLN A 99 -12.83 -43.10 9.89
C GLN A 99 -12.37 -44.43 9.28
N ALA A 100 -11.06 -44.66 9.18
CA ALA A 100 -10.51 -45.95 8.76
C ALA A 100 -10.88 -47.07 9.74
N GLN A 101 -10.79 -46.83 11.06
CA GLN A 101 -11.20 -47.79 12.09
C GLN A 101 -12.71 -48.07 12.08
N GLN A 102 -13.54 -47.06 11.83
CA GLN A 102 -14.98 -47.23 11.66
C GLN A 102 -15.29 -48.09 10.42
N THR A 103 -14.58 -47.86 9.32
CA THR A 103 -14.72 -48.64 8.08
C THR A 103 -14.37 -50.11 8.32
N LEU A 104 -13.28 -50.40 9.03
CA LEU A 104 -12.91 -51.75 9.42
C LEU A 104 -13.96 -52.41 10.33
N ALA A 105 -14.45 -51.70 11.34
CA ALA A 105 -15.48 -52.19 12.25
C ALA A 105 -16.80 -52.48 11.53
N ARG A 106 -17.18 -51.63 10.56
CA ARG A 106 -18.35 -51.84 9.71
C ARG A 106 -18.22 -53.12 8.89
N ALA A 107 -17.09 -53.32 8.22
CA ALA A 107 -16.86 -54.51 7.42
C ALA A 107 -16.88 -55.80 8.26
N LYS A 108 -16.39 -55.75 9.51
CA LYS A 108 -16.49 -56.89 10.44
C LYS A 108 -17.94 -57.15 10.86
N LEU A 109 -18.69 -56.10 11.24
CA LEU A 109 -20.11 -56.23 11.57
C LEU A 109 -20.92 -56.82 10.41
N ASP A 110 -20.68 -56.37 9.18
CA ASP A 110 -21.38 -56.86 8.00
C ASP A 110 -21.09 -58.35 7.74
N ARG A 111 -19.83 -58.80 7.91
CA ARG A 111 -19.47 -60.22 7.84
C ARG A 111 -20.14 -61.05 8.94
N ASP A 112 -20.02 -60.60 10.19
CA ASP A 112 -20.57 -61.31 11.35
C ASP A 112 -22.10 -61.39 11.30
N LYS A 113 -22.76 -60.35 10.77
CA LYS A 113 -24.20 -60.36 10.50
C LYS A 113 -24.62 -61.43 9.50
N GLY A 114 -23.82 -61.65 8.45
CA GLY A 114 -24.02 -62.73 7.49
C GLY A 114 -23.90 -64.11 8.16
N LEU A 115 -22.80 -64.32 8.88
CA LEU A 115 -22.52 -65.58 9.58
C LEU A 115 -23.55 -65.91 10.67
N TYR A 116 -24.06 -64.92 11.40
CA TYR A 116 -25.10 -65.14 12.41
C TYR A 116 -26.43 -65.55 11.79
N ARG A 117 -26.79 -64.98 10.63
CA ARG A 117 -28.00 -65.35 9.87
C ARG A 117 -27.89 -66.73 9.25
N ASP A 118 -26.71 -67.09 8.77
CA ASP A 118 -26.43 -68.41 8.20
C ASP A 118 -26.19 -69.43 9.31
N ARG A 119 -27.28 -69.94 9.90
CA ARG A 119 -27.27 -71.04 10.90
C ARG A 119 -26.56 -70.71 12.22
N GLN A 120 -26.48 -69.44 12.62
CA GLN A 120 -25.80 -69.01 13.86
C GLN A 120 -24.35 -69.51 13.92
N ASN A 121 -23.62 -69.41 12.81
CA ASN A 121 -22.20 -69.81 12.75
C ASN A 121 -21.28 -68.97 13.67
N ILE A 122 -21.81 -67.92 14.30
CA ILE A 122 -21.17 -67.18 15.39
C ILE A 122 -22.13 -67.04 16.58
N SER A 123 -21.60 -66.86 17.79
CA SER A 123 -22.41 -66.65 18.99
C SER A 123 -23.11 -65.29 18.98
N GLN A 124 -24.24 -65.21 19.70
CA GLN A 124 -24.95 -63.95 19.92
C GLN A 124 -24.06 -62.91 20.63
N GLU A 125 -23.23 -63.35 21.57
CA GLU A 125 -22.26 -62.51 22.27
C GLU A 125 -21.25 -61.88 21.28
N GLN A 126 -20.68 -62.68 20.38
CA GLN A 126 -19.72 -62.20 19.39
C GLN A 126 -20.35 -61.18 18.44
N PHE A 127 -21.60 -61.40 18.03
CA PHE A 127 -22.36 -60.46 17.21
C PHE A 127 -22.68 -59.15 17.96
N GLN A 128 -23.01 -59.24 19.26
CA GLN A 128 -23.23 -58.08 20.11
C GLN A 128 -21.94 -57.26 20.31
N GLU A 129 -20.80 -57.93 20.52
CA GLU A 129 -19.48 -57.29 20.66
C GLU A 129 -19.12 -56.47 19.40
N THR A 130 -19.29 -57.05 18.20
CA THR A 130 -18.98 -56.32 16.95
C THR A 130 -19.94 -55.18 16.68
N THR A 131 -21.21 -55.34 17.04
CA THR A 131 -22.19 -54.27 16.97
C THR A 131 -21.80 -53.11 17.89
N ALA A 132 -21.46 -53.40 19.14
CA ALA A 132 -21.03 -52.40 20.12
C ALA A 132 -19.74 -51.69 19.66
N ARG A 133 -18.78 -52.42 19.10
CA ARG A 133 -17.54 -51.85 18.56
C ARG A 133 -17.78 -50.91 17.38
N PHE A 134 -18.66 -51.27 16.44
CA PHE A 134 -19.03 -50.37 15.34
C PHE A 134 -19.75 -49.11 15.86
N GLN A 135 -20.67 -49.25 16.81
CA GLN A 135 -21.36 -48.11 17.43
C GLN A 135 -20.39 -47.18 18.15
N SER A 136 -19.44 -47.72 18.91
CA SER A 136 -18.37 -46.96 19.59
C SER A 136 -17.51 -46.19 18.59
N ASN A 137 -16.98 -46.86 17.55
CA ASN A 137 -16.16 -46.20 16.52
C ASN A 137 -16.96 -45.12 15.78
N SER A 138 -18.25 -45.35 15.51
CA SER A 138 -19.13 -44.37 14.88
C SER A 138 -19.34 -43.13 15.77
N ALA A 139 -19.50 -43.32 17.07
CA ALA A 139 -19.59 -42.22 18.02
C ALA A 139 -18.27 -41.42 18.10
N MET A 140 -17.12 -42.11 18.09
CA MET A 140 -15.80 -41.46 18.08
C MET A 140 -15.59 -40.60 16.82
N VAL A 141 -15.90 -41.12 15.62
CA VAL A 141 -15.82 -40.34 14.37
C VAL A 141 -16.72 -39.11 14.43
N LYS A 142 -17.96 -39.24 14.91
CA LYS A 142 -18.88 -38.10 15.06
C LYS A 142 -18.34 -37.05 16.03
N ALA A 143 -17.79 -37.49 17.17
CA ALA A 143 -17.21 -36.59 18.15
C ALA A 143 -15.99 -35.83 17.59
N GLU A 144 -15.10 -36.52 16.87
CA GLU A 144 -13.91 -35.89 16.29
C GLU A 144 -14.28 -34.95 15.13
N GLN A 145 -15.28 -35.29 14.31
CA GLN A 145 -15.80 -34.40 13.28
C GLN A 145 -16.28 -33.06 13.86
N VAL A 146 -16.98 -33.10 15.00
CA VAL A 146 -17.41 -31.88 15.70
C VAL A 146 -16.20 -31.08 16.20
N ARG A 147 -15.14 -31.73 16.69
CA ARG A 147 -13.91 -31.05 17.12
C ARG A 147 -13.20 -30.36 15.96
N VAL A 148 -13.04 -31.03 14.82
CA VAL A 148 -12.47 -30.45 13.59
C VAL A 148 -13.27 -29.21 13.16
N ASN A 149 -14.60 -29.30 13.13
CA ASN A 149 -15.46 -28.18 12.77
C ASN A 149 -15.32 -27.01 13.77
N ASN A 150 -15.25 -27.30 15.06
CA ASN A 150 -15.07 -26.29 16.11
C ASN A 150 -13.70 -25.60 16.00
N ALA A 151 -12.63 -26.34 15.67
CA ALA A 151 -11.31 -25.75 15.46
C ALA A 151 -11.33 -24.70 14.33
N LEU A 152 -11.96 -25.01 13.18
CA LEU A 152 -12.13 -24.04 12.09
C LEU A 152 -12.99 -22.84 12.51
N ASN A 153 -14.05 -23.07 13.28
CA ASN A 153 -14.90 -21.99 13.78
C ASN A 153 -14.14 -21.05 14.71
N ILE A 154 -13.24 -21.56 15.56
CA ILE A 154 -12.38 -20.74 16.42
C ILE A 154 -11.45 -19.87 15.57
N ILE A 155 -10.78 -20.45 14.57
CA ILE A 155 -9.93 -19.68 13.64
C ILE A 155 -10.75 -18.61 12.94
N ARG A 156 -11.96 -18.95 12.46
CA ARG A 156 -12.86 -18.02 11.78
C ARG A 156 -13.30 -16.86 12.68
N GLN A 157 -13.60 -17.12 13.95
CA GLN A 157 -14.00 -16.07 14.90
C GLN A 157 -12.85 -15.11 15.22
N GLN A 158 -11.63 -15.65 15.40
CA GLN A 158 -10.48 -14.85 15.82
C GLN A 158 -9.75 -14.15 14.65
N PHE A 159 -9.73 -14.77 13.47
CA PHE A 159 -8.92 -14.32 12.33
C PHE A 159 -9.72 -14.13 11.04
N GLY A 160 -11.00 -14.50 11.01
CA GLY A 160 -11.89 -14.32 9.86
C GLY A 160 -11.92 -15.52 8.91
N SER A 161 -12.85 -15.45 7.95
CA SER A 161 -13.10 -16.56 7.02
C SER A 161 -11.95 -16.83 6.06
N VAL A 162 -11.23 -15.79 5.62
CA VAL A 162 -10.11 -15.95 4.67
C VAL A 162 -9.03 -16.86 5.26
N ILE A 163 -8.64 -16.63 6.52
CA ILE A 163 -7.63 -17.44 7.21
C ILE A 163 -8.18 -18.83 7.56
N SER A 164 -9.45 -18.95 7.97
CA SER A 164 -10.05 -20.27 8.23
C SER A 164 -10.11 -21.14 6.97
N ASP A 165 -10.50 -20.55 5.85
CA ASP A 165 -10.64 -21.26 4.58
C ASP A 165 -9.27 -21.58 3.98
N ALA A 166 -8.29 -20.69 4.16
CA ALA A 166 -6.89 -20.97 3.81
C ALA A 166 -6.33 -22.16 4.61
N THR A 167 -6.69 -22.28 5.89
CA THR A 167 -6.32 -23.40 6.76
C THR A 167 -6.95 -24.71 6.29
N GLU A 168 -8.26 -24.71 6.03
CA GLU A 168 -8.99 -25.89 5.55
C GLU A 168 -8.43 -26.41 4.22
N LYS A 169 -8.12 -25.49 3.29
CA LYS A 169 -7.56 -25.78 1.96
C LYS A 169 -6.04 -26.01 1.96
N ASN A 170 -5.37 -25.80 3.08
CA ASN A 170 -3.91 -25.85 3.21
C ASN A 170 -3.18 -25.04 2.13
N THR A 171 -3.50 -23.75 2.02
CA THR A 171 -2.92 -22.87 0.99
C THR A 171 -1.42 -22.61 1.24
N ILE A 172 -0.75 -22.02 0.22
CA ILE A 172 0.67 -21.66 0.33
C ILE A 172 0.94 -20.68 1.48
N PHE A 173 0.02 -19.74 1.74
CA PHE A 173 0.12 -18.80 2.86
C PHE A 173 0.21 -19.52 4.21
N ILE A 174 -0.60 -20.56 4.43
CA ILE A 174 -0.57 -21.33 5.68
C ILE A 174 0.74 -22.12 5.80
N THR A 175 1.20 -22.73 4.71
CA THR A 175 2.51 -23.40 4.68
C THR A 175 3.63 -22.43 5.05
N GLN A 176 3.65 -21.24 4.45
CA GLN A 176 4.64 -20.21 4.72
C GLN A 176 4.55 -19.68 6.16
N LEU A 177 3.34 -19.54 6.71
CA LEU A 177 3.11 -19.11 8.09
C LEU A 177 3.70 -20.11 9.08
N LEU A 178 3.42 -21.41 8.90
CA LEU A 178 3.97 -22.48 9.75
C LEU A 178 5.50 -22.57 9.66
N GLN A 179 6.06 -22.26 8.49
CA GLN A 179 7.51 -22.20 8.25
C GLN A 179 8.15 -20.87 8.68
N GLN A 180 7.38 -19.94 9.25
CA GLN A 180 7.84 -18.60 9.66
C GLN A 180 8.47 -17.79 8.50
N GLN A 181 8.02 -18.03 7.27
CA GLN A 181 8.46 -17.31 6.07
C GLN A 181 7.65 -16.05 5.80
N VAL A 182 6.53 -15.88 6.51
CA VAL A 182 5.69 -14.68 6.45
C VAL A 182 5.40 -14.17 7.85
N VAL A 183 5.28 -12.85 7.95
CA VAL A 183 4.84 -12.15 9.16
C VAL A 183 3.46 -11.56 8.93
N LEU A 184 2.60 -11.59 9.95
CA LEU A 184 1.26 -11.03 9.88
C LEU A 184 1.27 -9.62 10.48
N VAL A 185 0.69 -8.66 9.78
CA VAL A 185 0.63 -7.26 10.19
C VAL A 185 -0.83 -6.84 10.24
N LYS A 186 -1.24 -6.31 11.40
CA LYS A 186 -2.54 -5.64 11.54
C LYS A 186 -2.36 -4.17 11.19
N VAL A 187 -3.00 -3.72 10.12
CA VAL A 187 -2.98 -2.32 9.68
C VAL A 187 -4.30 -1.67 10.07
N THR A 188 -4.24 -0.61 10.87
CA THR A 188 -5.40 0.13 11.39
C THR A 188 -5.40 1.55 10.85
N LEU A 189 -6.48 1.94 10.17
CA LEU A 189 -6.69 3.30 9.72
C LEU A 189 -7.01 4.22 10.91
N PRO A 190 -6.58 5.49 10.88
CA PRO A 190 -7.07 6.49 11.83
C PRO A 190 -8.61 6.62 11.77
N PRO A 191 -9.26 7.08 12.85
CA PRO A 191 -10.67 7.44 12.82
C PRO A 191 -10.96 8.44 11.68
N ASP A 192 -12.18 8.40 11.14
CA ASP A 192 -12.66 9.29 10.07
C ASP A 192 -11.86 9.26 8.75
N THR A 193 -10.99 8.26 8.56
CA THR A 193 -10.25 8.07 7.32
C THR A 193 -11.11 7.33 6.29
N ASP A 194 -11.37 7.96 5.16
CA ASP A 194 -12.09 7.34 4.05
C ASP A 194 -11.15 6.53 3.15
N LEU A 195 -11.29 5.21 3.24
CA LEU A 195 -10.67 4.23 2.36
C LEU A 195 -11.65 3.06 2.20
N PRO A 196 -12.59 3.12 1.23
CA PRO A 196 -13.68 2.17 1.15
C PRO A 196 -13.16 0.74 0.93
N THR A 197 -12.22 0.59 -0.01
CA THR A 197 -11.55 -0.67 -0.33
C THR A 197 -10.09 -0.64 0.12
N PRO A 198 -9.61 -1.61 0.91
CA PRO A 198 -8.19 -1.72 1.21
C PRO A 198 -7.41 -2.13 -0.06
N PRO A 199 -6.31 -1.45 -0.40
CA PRO A 199 -5.50 -1.80 -1.55
C PRO A 199 -4.85 -3.17 -1.39
N SER A 200 -4.55 -3.84 -2.49
CA SER A 200 -3.87 -5.15 -2.47
C SER A 200 -2.45 -5.10 -1.90
N GLN A 201 -1.85 -3.92 -1.90
CA GLN A 201 -0.48 -3.63 -1.50
C GLN A 201 -0.42 -2.37 -0.65
N ALA A 202 0.44 -2.36 0.36
CA ALA A 202 0.74 -1.20 1.18
C ALA A 202 2.24 -1.17 1.52
N ASP A 203 2.79 0.02 1.78
CA ASP A 203 4.22 0.19 2.01
C ASP A 203 4.48 0.60 3.47
N VAL A 204 5.45 -0.04 4.14
CA VAL A 204 5.92 0.38 5.48
C VAL A 204 7.01 1.44 5.32
N THR A 205 6.87 2.58 6.03
CA THR A 205 7.68 3.77 5.78
C THR A 205 8.65 4.19 6.88
N ASP A 206 8.75 3.47 7.99
CA ASP A 206 9.53 3.95 9.14
C ASP A 206 10.35 2.86 9.85
N TYR A 207 11.13 2.10 9.09
CA TYR A 207 12.16 1.23 9.67
C TYR A 207 13.47 1.32 8.90
N GLY A 208 14.43 2.05 9.48
CA GLY A 208 15.88 1.90 9.25
C GLY A 208 16.45 2.13 7.85
N ASN A 209 15.63 2.37 6.82
CA ASN A 209 16.10 2.38 5.44
C ASN A 209 16.16 3.79 4.87
N THR A 210 17.33 4.43 5.01
CA THR A 210 17.71 5.66 4.32
C THR A 210 17.89 5.47 2.80
N GLY A 211 17.53 4.30 2.26
CA GLY A 211 17.72 3.88 0.87
C GLY A 211 16.45 3.49 0.10
N GLY A 212 15.26 3.97 0.48
CA GLY A 212 14.07 3.97 -0.39
C GLY A 212 13.36 2.63 -0.65
N HIS A 213 13.84 1.51 -0.10
CA HIS A 213 13.14 0.23 -0.23
C HIS A 213 12.19 0.05 0.96
N GLY A 214 10.97 0.57 0.83
CA GLY A 214 9.87 0.30 1.76
C GLY A 214 9.56 -1.20 1.81
N THR A 215 9.17 -1.70 2.98
CA THR A 215 8.69 -3.09 3.09
C THR A 215 7.29 -3.18 2.50
N MET A 216 7.12 -4.05 1.51
CA MET A 216 5.83 -4.32 0.87
C MET A 216 4.97 -5.23 1.76
N LEU A 217 3.75 -4.79 2.01
CA LEU A 217 2.69 -5.55 2.64
C LEU A 217 1.68 -6.01 1.59
N HIS A 218 1.19 -7.23 1.72
CA HIS A 218 0.16 -7.80 0.85
C HIS A 218 -1.14 -7.98 1.62
N TYR A 219 -2.24 -7.47 1.08
CA TYR A 219 -3.54 -7.56 1.73
C TYR A 219 -3.99 -9.01 1.85
N LEU A 220 -4.51 -9.36 3.02
CA LEU A 220 -5.04 -10.68 3.31
C LEU A 220 -6.56 -10.64 3.50
N SER A 221 -7.04 -9.88 4.49
CA SER A 221 -8.46 -9.86 4.86
C SER A 221 -8.80 -8.69 5.78
N PRO A 222 -10.09 -8.37 5.99
CA PRO A 222 -10.47 -7.55 7.15
C PRO A 222 -10.19 -8.30 8.46
N VAL A 223 -10.04 -7.56 9.56
CA VAL A 223 -10.00 -8.16 10.91
C VAL A 223 -11.41 -8.46 11.43
N THR A 224 -11.55 -9.40 12.35
CA THR A 224 -12.82 -9.68 13.05
C THR A 224 -12.98 -8.90 14.35
N MET A 225 -11.89 -8.32 14.88
CA MET A 225 -11.88 -7.54 16.12
C MET A 225 -11.15 -6.22 15.91
N THR A 226 -11.77 -5.12 16.34
CA THR A 226 -11.17 -3.79 16.31
C THR A 226 -9.95 -3.71 17.23
N ASP A 227 -9.00 -2.84 16.89
CA ASP A 227 -7.91 -2.48 17.80
C ASP A 227 -8.44 -1.68 19.01
N PRO A 228 -8.28 -2.15 20.26
CA PRO A 228 -8.75 -1.38 21.41
C PRO A 228 -7.98 -0.06 21.61
N ALA A 229 -6.74 0.03 21.10
CA ALA A 229 -5.93 1.25 21.20
C ALA A 229 -6.34 2.30 20.16
N ILE A 230 -6.91 1.88 19.03
CA ILE A 230 -7.27 2.76 17.91
C ILE A 230 -8.67 2.37 17.43
N GLN A 231 -9.64 3.24 17.64
CA GLN A 231 -11.05 3.05 17.23
C GLN A 231 -11.25 3.26 15.72
N GLY A 232 -10.45 2.57 14.89
CA GLY A 232 -10.47 2.65 13.43
C GLY A 232 -10.68 1.30 12.76
N ARG A 233 -10.92 1.32 11.43
CA ARG A 233 -11.03 0.08 10.64
C ARG A 233 -9.65 -0.56 10.50
N SER A 234 -9.56 -1.87 10.75
CA SER A 234 -8.31 -2.60 10.59
C SER A 234 -8.41 -3.75 9.58
N PHE A 235 -7.25 -4.13 9.06
CA PHE A 235 -7.07 -5.18 8.07
C PHE A 235 -5.85 -6.02 8.42
N PHE A 236 -5.86 -7.29 8.06
CA PHE A 236 -4.68 -8.12 8.04
C PHE A 236 -3.96 -7.98 6.69
N TYR A 237 -2.66 -7.75 6.79
CA TYR A 237 -1.69 -7.85 5.71
C TYR A 237 -0.62 -8.87 6.10
N PHE A 238 0.15 -9.34 5.13
CA PHE A 238 1.36 -10.12 5.40
C PHE A 238 2.56 -9.58 4.63
N ALA A 239 3.74 -9.82 5.16
CA ALA A 239 5.01 -9.51 4.50
C ALA A 239 5.94 -10.73 4.52
N SER A 240 6.96 -10.72 3.67
CA SER A 240 8.06 -11.69 3.76
C SER A 240 8.76 -11.58 5.12
N ALA A 241 9.20 -12.70 5.71
CA ALA A 241 10.03 -12.67 6.91
C ALA A 241 11.41 -12.00 6.69
N GLU A 242 11.84 -11.85 5.43
CA GLU A 242 13.05 -11.10 5.06
C GLU A 242 12.90 -9.59 5.22
N SER A 243 11.68 -9.09 5.45
CA SER A 243 11.37 -7.66 5.61
C SER A 243 11.92 -7.01 6.88
N GLN A 244 12.63 -7.77 7.74
CA GLN A 244 13.12 -7.32 9.05
C GLN A 244 12.01 -6.91 10.04
N LEU A 245 10.73 -7.08 9.68
CA LEU A 245 9.61 -6.91 10.58
C LEU A 245 9.60 -8.03 11.61
N VAL A 246 9.59 -7.65 12.89
CA VAL A 246 9.57 -8.57 14.03
C VAL A 246 8.25 -8.43 14.78
N ALA A 247 7.72 -9.55 15.27
CA ALA A 247 6.50 -9.57 16.07
C ALA A 247 6.59 -8.61 17.28
N GLY A 248 5.53 -7.83 17.49
CA GLY A 248 5.42 -6.81 18.54
C GLY A 248 5.80 -5.39 18.10
N MET A 249 6.35 -5.21 16.89
CA MET A 249 6.69 -3.88 16.38
C MET A 249 5.45 -3.05 16.03
N ASN A 250 5.51 -1.75 16.30
CA ASN A 250 4.62 -0.75 15.70
C ASN A 250 5.34 -0.12 14.51
N VAL A 251 4.64 0.02 13.39
CA VAL A 251 5.19 0.56 12.15
C VAL A 251 4.23 1.56 11.50
N SER A 252 4.77 2.52 10.75
CA SER A 252 3.98 3.43 9.92
C SER A 252 3.72 2.78 8.56
N VAL A 253 2.46 2.82 8.10
CA VAL A 253 2.04 2.21 6.84
C VAL A 253 1.41 3.28 5.95
N LEU A 254 1.76 3.27 4.66
CA LEU A 254 1.11 4.07 3.64
C LEU A 254 0.29 3.16 2.72
N LEU A 255 -1.01 3.45 2.61
CA LEU A 255 -1.94 2.73 1.74
C LEU A 255 -2.26 3.57 0.50
N PRO A 256 -1.98 3.10 -0.72
CA PRO A 256 -2.40 3.81 -1.92
C PRO A 256 -3.92 3.76 -2.11
N THR A 257 -4.51 4.87 -2.55
CA THR A 257 -5.90 4.92 -3.00
C THR A 257 -6.08 4.15 -4.30
N GLU A 258 -7.32 3.74 -4.61
CA GLU A 258 -7.64 3.10 -5.90
C GLU A 258 -7.52 4.08 -7.07
N GLU A 259 -7.86 5.35 -6.84
CA GLU A 259 -7.82 6.37 -7.89
C GLU A 259 -6.37 6.64 -8.31
N GLU A 260 -6.08 6.34 -9.57
CA GLU A 260 -4.80 6.59 -10.22
C GLU A 260 -4.94 7.80 -11.13
N ARG A 261 -3.98 8.72 -11.03
CA ARG A 261 -3.89 9.91 -11.86
C ARG A 261 -2.50 10.02 -12.48
N PRO A 262 -2.33 10.75 -13.59
CA PRO A 262 -1.01 11.13 -14.06
C PRO A 262 -0.31 11.96 -12.98
N GLY A 263 0.88 11.54 -12.58
CA GLY A 263 1.80 12.35 -11.82
C GLY A 263 3.14 12.42 -12.50
N ILE A 264 4.03 13.17 -11.88
CA ILE A 264 5.39 13.37 -12.34
C ILE A 264 6.37 12.99 -11.25
N ARG A 265 7.45 12.34 -11.66
CA ARG A 265 8.53 11.93 -10.77
C ARG A 265 9.55 13.05 -10.64
N ILE A 266 9.80 13.47 -9.42
CA ILE A 266 10.85 14.43 -9.09
C ILE A 266 12.03 13.65 -8.48
N PRO A 267 13.15 13.51 -9.21
CA PRO A 267 14.30 12.74 -8.72
C PRO A 267 14.93 13.44 -7.53
N ALA A 268 15.55 12.66 -6.62
CA ALA A 268 16.19 13.20 -5.42
C ALA A 268 17.25 14.29 -5.70
N SER A 269 17.95 14.21 -6.84
CA SER A 269 18.98 15.18 -7.24
C SER A 269 18.43 16.57 -7.58
N ALA A 270 17.15 16.67 -7.93
CA ALA A 270 16.47 17.94 -8.21
C ALA A 270 16.01 18.68 -6.95
N ILE A 271 16.03 17.99 -5.79
CA ILE A 271 15.43 18.49 -4.56
C ILE A 271 16.48 19.18 -3.71
N ILE A 272 16.15 20.38 -3.24
CA ILE A 272 16.92 21.11 -2.23
C ILE A 272 16.10 21.26 -0.95
N TRP A 273 16.78 21.17 0.18
CA TRP A 273 16.18 21.39 1.50
C TRP A 273 16.64 22.74 2.03
N LEU A 274 15.69 23.65 2.24
CA LEU A 274 15.97 24.98 2.76
C LEU A 274 14.90 25.38 3.77
N GLN A 275 15.34 25.83 4.94
CA GLN A 275 14.47 26.28 6.04
C GLN A 275 13.41 25.23 6.44
N GLY A 276 13.78 23.95 6.42
CA GLY A 276 12.88 22.85 6.76
C GLY A 276 11.81 22.53 5.71
N LYS A 277 11.90 23.12 4.51
CA LYS A 277 11.01 22.86 3.37
C LYS A 277 11.80 22.32 2.18
N SER A 278 11.13 21.57 1.33
CA SER A 278 11.63 21.04 0.07
C SER A 278 11.32 21.98 -1.08
N TRP A 279 12.29 22.16 -1.97
CA TRP A 279 12.16 23.00 -3.15
C TRP A 279 12.83 22.37 -4.36
N ILE A 280 12.49 22.88 -5.54
CA ILE A 280 13.14 22.57 -6.82
C ILE A 280 13.42 23.87 -7.56
N TYR A 281 14.30 23.84 -8.57
CA TYR A 281 14.45 24.94 -9.53
C TYR A 281 13.78 24.57 -10.85
N ARG A 282 12.86 25.43 -11.29
CA ARG A 282 12.34 25.43 -12.66
C ARG A 282 13.28 26.25 -13.53
N ASP A 283 13.68 25.69 -14.65
CA ASP A 283 14.43 26.39 -15.70
C ASP A 283 13.42 27.08 -16.64
N ASN A 284 13.41 28.41 -16.61
CA ASN A 284 12.55 29.22 -17.48
C ASN A 284 13.24 29.56 -18.82
N GLY A 285 14.43 29.01 -19.07
CA GLY A 285 15.29 29.37 -20.19
C GLY A 285 16.09 30.65 -19.93
N HIS A 286 17.01 30.96 -20.86
CA HIS A 286 17.86 32.15 -20.82
C HIS A 286 18.64 32.34 -19.51
N GLY A 287 18.96 31.24 -18.81
CA GLY A 287 19.68 31.28 -17.54
C GLY A 287 18.85 31.77 -16.35
N LYS A 288 17.52 31.85 -16.49
CA LYS A 288 16.61 32.25 -15.42
C LYS A 288 16.03 31.00 -14.74
N PHE A 289 16.32 30.84 -13.45
CA PHE A 289 15.89 29.71 -12.65
C PHE A 289 14.98 30.18 -11.51
N THR A 290 13.74 29.71 -11.47
CA THR A 290 12.79 30.04 -10.39
C THR A 290 12.69 28.90 -9.39
N ARG A 291 12.91 29.19 -8.11
CA ARG A 291 12.69 28.24 -7.03
C ARG A 291 11.20 28.06 -6.76
N LEU A 292 10.74 26.81 -6.80
CA LEU A 292 9.36 26.42 -6.53
C LEU A 292 9.29 25.49 -5.32
N PRO A 293 8.28 25.63 -4.44
CA PRO A 293 8.07 24.70 -3.34
C PRO A 293 7.65 23.32 -3.88
N LEU A 294 8.10 22.27 -3.21
CA LEU A 294 7.79 20.88 -3.54
C LEU A 294 7.07 20.21 -2.37
N THR A 295 5.95 19.53 -2.62
CA THR A 295 5.30 18.66 -1.62
C THR A 295 5.97 17.28 -1.59
N THR A 296 6.05 16.68 -0.40
CA THR A 296 6.76 15.42 -0.15
C THR A 296 5.82 14.33 0.38
N ASP A 297 4.54 14.41 0.02
CA ASP A 297 3.48 13.56 0.56
C ASP A 297 3.56 12.11 0.05
N VAL A 298 4.08 11.92 -1.17
CA VAL A 298 4.19 10.62 -1.84
C VAL A 298 5.66 10.36 -2.18
N PRO A 299 6.39 9.58 -1.38
CA PRO A 299 7.78 9.22 -1.70
C PRO A 299 7.84 8.29 -2.91
N ASP A 300 8.93 8.39 -3.67
CA ASP A 300 9.20 7.51 -4.80
C ASP A 300 10.17 6.37 -4.44
N ARG A 301 10.00 5.20 -5.06
CA ARG A 301 10.83 4.01 -4.80
C ARG A 301 12.29 4.15 -5.26
N GLU A 302 12.55 4.97 -6.27
CA GLU A 302 13.92 5.25 -6.75
C GLU A 302 14.55 6.44 -6.00
N GLY A 303 13.88 6.96 -4.98
CA GLY A 303 14.24 8.17 -4.27
C GLY A 303 13.59 9.42 -4.85
N GLY A 304 13.41 10.44 -4.02
CA GLY A 304 12.66 11.65 -4.37
C GLY A 304 11.16 11.48 -4.09
N TYR A 305 10.32 12.20 -4.85
CA TYR A 305 8.88 12.27 -4.59
C TYR A 305 8.06 12.30 -5.88
N LEU A 306 6.81 11.85 -5.77
CA LEU A 306 5.81 11.91 -6.83
C LEU A 306 4.81 13.02 -6.50
N ILE A 307 4.59 13.91 -7.46
CA ILE A 307 3.57 14.96 -7.36
C ILE A 307 2.53 14.81 -8.46
N GLN A 308 1.32 15.28 -8.20
CA GLN A 308 0.26 15.27 -9.21
C GLN A 308 0.59 16.26 -10.33
N ASP A 309 0.44 15.84 -11.58
CA ASP A 309 0.60 16.73 -12.73
C ASP A 309 -0.52 17.78 -12.71
N THR A 310 -0.17 19.02 -12.35
CA THR A 310 -1.14 20.09 -12.08
C THR A 310 -0.84 21.30 -12.97
N PRO A 311 -1.72 21.59 -13.96
CA PRO A 311 -1.57 22.75 -14.83
C PRO A 311 -1.42 24.06 -14.02
N GLY A 312 -0.45 24.88 -14.40
CA GLY A 312 -0.15 26.14 -13.71
C GLY A 312 0.81 26.03 -12.52
N GLN A 313 1.28 24.83 -12.17
CA GLN A 313 2.35 24.62 -11.19
C GLN A 313 3.54 23.92 -11.83
N ILE A 314 3.72 22.62 -11.56
CA ILE A 314 4.77 21.77 -12.12
C ILE A 314 4.04 20.70 -12.94
N THR A 315 4.41 20.61 -14.21
CA THR A 315 3.87 19.64 -15.18
C THR A 315 4.99 18.82 -15.79
N HIS A 316 4.65 17.76 -16.53
CA HIS A 316 5.64 16.96 -17.27
C HIS A 316 6.42 17.75 -18.33
N GLU A 317 5.89 18.89 -18.78
CA GLU A 317 6.57 19.78 -19.73
C GLU A 317 7.52 20.77 -19.05
N THR A 318 7.46 20.88 -17.73
CA THR A 318 8.30 21.81 -16.95
C THR A 318 9.75 21.32 -16.96
N GLN A 319 10.67 22.17 -17.44
CA GLN A 319 12.11 21.90 -17.28
C GLN A 319 12.50 22.14 -15.82
N ILE A 320 13.06 21.12 -15.18
CA ILE A 320 13.55 21.19 -13.80
C ILE A 320 15.05 20.93 -13.78
N VAL A 321 15.76 21.63 -12.91
CA VAL A 321 17.20 21.43 -12.72
C VAL A 321 17.42 20.12 -11.96
N VAL A 322 18.16 19.19 -12.54
CA VAL A 322 18.40 17.84 -11.99
C VAL A 322 19.85 17.62 -11.57
N GLU A 323 20.78 18.47 -12.01
CA GLU A 323 22.18 18.45 -11.61
C GLU A 323 22.62 19.81 -11.07
N ARG A 324 23.52 19.80 -10.06
CA ARG A 324 24.14 21.01 -9.49
C ARG A 324 23.15 22.04 -8.90
N THR A 325 21.99 21.61 -8.43
CA THR A 325 20.98 22.46 -7.76
C THR A 325 21.52 23.26 -6.57
N GLN A 326 22.52 22.73 -5.86
CA GLN A 326 23.21 23.42 -4.76
C GLN A 326 23.99 24.66 -5.20
N LEU A 327 24.45 24.70 -6.45
CA LEU A 327 25.16 25.86 -6.99
C LEU A 327 24.19 27.02 -7.18
N LEU A 328 22.99 26.77 -7.72
CA LEU A 328 21.94 27.78 -7.86
C LEU A 328 21.53 28.35 -6.51
N LEU A 329 21.42 27.49 -5.49
CA LEU A 329 21.16 27.95 -4.12
C LEU A 329 22.28 28.84 -3.59
N SER A 330 23.53 28.50 -3.87
CA SER A 330 24.70 29.30 -3.45
C SER A 330 24.71 30.67 -4.14
N GLU A 331 24.40 30.73 -5.44
CA GLU A 331 24.26 31.98 -6.19
C GLU A 331 23.10 32.83 -5.66
N GLU A 332 21.98 32.19 -5.29
CA GLU A 332 20.85 32.88 -4.69
C GLU A 332 21.24 33.60 -3.38
N PHE A 333 21.96 32.91 -2.50
CA PHE A 333 22.44 33.48 -1.23
C PHE A 333 23.48 34.58 -1.45
N ARG A 334 24.41 34.39 -2.39
CA ARG A 334 25.45 35.38 -2.70
C ARG A 334 24.84 36.69 -3.16
N ALA A 335 23.89 36.63 -4.09
CA ALA A 335 23.22 37.81 -4.61
C ALA A 335 22.33 38.50 -3.55
N GLN A 336 21.73 37.76 -2.61
CA GLN A 336 21.00 38.36 -1.48
C GLN A 336 21.92 39.15 -0.55
N LEU A 337 23.14 38.66 -0.30
CA LEU A 337 24.14 39.38 0.51
C LEU A 337 24.61 40.66 -0.19
N GLU A 338 24.89 40.59 -1.50
CA GLU A 338 25.32 41.75 -2.29
C GLU A 338 24.22 42.82 -2.40
N SER A 339 22.93 42.43 -2.46
CA SER A 339 21.80 43.38 -2.47
C SER A 339 21.49 44.01 -1.11
N GLY A 340 21.99 43.45 -0.01
CA GLY A 340 21.75 43.92 1.36
C GLY A 340 22.73 44.98 1.85
N ASP A 341 23.88 45.13 1.18
CA ASP A 341 24.95 46.09 1.54
C ASP A 341 24.77 47.49 0.89
N ASP A 342 23.75 47.68 0.04
CA ASP A 342 23.47 48.96 -0.64
C ASP A 342 22.46 49.88 0.11
N ASP A 343 21.97 49.46 1.29
CA ASP A 343 20.92 50.17 2.06
C ASP A 343 21.39 50.81 3.38
N ASP A 344 22.70 50.92 3.65
CA ASP A 344 23.27 51.55 4.87
C ASP A 344 23.96 52.93 4.65
#